data_AF-A0A5B0MHT7-F1
#
_entry.id   AF-A0A5B0MHT7-F1
#
_cell.length_a   1.000
_cell.length_b   1.000
_cell.length_c   1.000
_cell.angle_alpha   90.00
_cell.angle_beta   90.00
_cell.angle_gamma   90.00
#
_symmetry.space_group_name_H-M   'P 1'
#
loop_
_entity.id
_entity.type
_entity.pdbx_description
1 polymer ?
#
loop_
_entity_poly.entity_id
_entity_poly.type
_entity_poly.pdbx_seq_one_letter_code
_entity_poly.pdbx_strand_id
1 'polypeptide(L)'
;MLALVLFVAINAVSAEMRSQCSQWRAAFGKPPSKVMTAKLMETKNPQSRIPISRLQRRINPPSEDHNDLHDQDAAICLAKGYKSSDVDGVSLWTGEGQSFHSDTLYAGWINGKHTKNCGRKITLQNSRVGTIYAPLIDGSAITTGPGDIIKKEVGCSSIFVTRHTFARLGGKAGETEVPIGSWDFADGEGN
;
A
#
# COMPACT_ATOMS: atom_id res chain seq x y z
N MET A 1 -31.39 42.88 33.23
CA MET A 1 -31.01 41.46 33.35
C MET A 1 -30.56 41.00 31.97
N LEU A 2 -29.25 40.84 31.76
CA LEU A 2 -28.66 40.42 30.49
C LEU A 2 -28.21 38.96 30.65
N ALA A 3 -28.86 38.03 29.96
CA ALA A 3 -28.48 36.61 29.97
C ALA A 3 -27.37 36.39 28.94
N LEU A 4 -26.17 36.11 29.43
CA LEU A 4 -25.01 35.72 28.61
C LEU A 4 -25.17 34.24 28.24
N VAL A 5 -25.63 33.95 27.03
CA VAL A 5 -25.64 32.59 26.49
C VAL A 5 -24.22 32.28 26.01
N LEU A 6 -23.46 31.56 26.83
CA LEU A 6 -22.18 30.98 26.46
C LEU A 6 -22.42 29.84 25.45
N PHE A 7 -22.17 30.11 24.17
CA PHE A 7 -21.97 29.06 23.17
C PHE A 7 -20.65 28.36 23.46
N VAL A 8 -20.70 27.23 24.18
CA VAL A 8 -19.57 26.29 24.21
C VAL A 8 -19.57 25.57 22.86
N ALA A 9 -18.77 26.06 21.92
CA ALA A 9 -18.44 25.31 20.73
C ALA A 9 -17.64 24.08 21.17
N ILE A 10 -18.32 22.93 21.26
CA ILE A 10 -17.67 21.64 21.40
C ILE A 10 -16.97 21.41 20.07
N ASN A 11 -15.68 21.77 19.98
CA ASN A 11 -14.81 21.29 18.94
C ASN A 11 -14.67 19.78 19.16
N ALA A 12 -15.59 19.01 18.58
CA ALA A 12 -15.41 17.58 18.38
C ALA A 12 -14.31 17.43 17.32
N VAL A 13 -13.06 17.62 17.75
CA VAL A 13 -11.92 17.06 17.04
C VAL A 13 -12.14 15.56 17.19
N SER A 14 -12.73 14.92 16.17
CA SER A 14 -12.74 13.46 16.13
C SER A 14 -11.28 13.04 16.33
N ALA A 15 -10.97 12.40 17.46
CA ALA A 15 -9.63 11.87 17.67
C ALA A 15 -9.37 10.93 16.49
N GLU A 16 -8.55 11.38 15.53
CA GLU A 16 -8.29 10.60 14.33
C GLU A 16 -7.66 9.28 14.76
N MET A 17 -8.29 8.17 14.39
CA MET A 17 -7.78 6.85 14.75
C MET A 17 -6.38 6.66 14.18
N ARG A 18 -5.48 6.09 14.98
CA ARG A 18 -4.13 5.72 14.57
C ARG A 18 -4.17 4.40 13.78
N SER A 19 -3.21 4.19 12.89
CA SER A 19 -3.04 2.91 12.18
C SER A 19 -2.62 1.79 13.13
N GLN A 20 -3.17 0.59 12.92
CA GLN A 20 -2.69 -0.63 13.56
C GLN A 20 -1.23 -0.95 13.18
N CYS A 21 -0.82 -0.63 11.94
CA CYS A 21 0.55 -0.80 11.51
C CYS A 21 1.50 0.27 12.07
N SER A 22 1.05 1.52 12.27
CA SER A 22 1.81 2.53 13.01
C SER A 22 2.06 2.08 14.46
N GLN A 23 1.03 1.55 15.13
CA GLN A 23 1.19 0.96 16.47
C GLN A 23 2.17 -0.22 16.47
N TRP A 24 2.04 -1.12 15.50
CA TRP A 24 2.98 -2.24 15.33
C TRP A 24 4.41 -1.73 15.15
N ARG A 25 4.64 -0.75 14.28
CA ARG A 25 5.97 -0.16 14.01
C ARG A 25 6.57 0.50 15.25
N ALA A 26 5.76 1.20 16.04
CA ALA A 26 6.17 1.85 17.28
C ALA A 26 6.74 0.86 18.31
N ALA A 27 6.21 -0.36 18.34
CA ALA A 27 6.63 -1.39 19.30
C ALA A 27 8.06 -1.92 19.07
N PHE A 28 8.66 -1.70 17.89
CA PHE A 28 9.99 -2.22 17.56
C PHE A 28 11.12 -1.18 17.63
N GLY A 29 10.81 0.12 17.79
CA GLY A 29 11.80 1.21 17.87
C GLY A 29 12.60 1.48 16.58
N LYS A 30 12.98 0.44 15.82
CA LYS A 30 13.62 0.46 14.49
C LYS A 30 13.13 -0.73 13.65
N PRO A 31 13.09 -0.65 12.30
CA PRO A 31 12.76 -1.80 11.46
C PRO A 31 13.75 -2.94 11.74
N PRO A 32 13.32 -4.21 11.77
CA PRO A 32 14.24 -5.33 11.91
C PRO A 32 15.23 -5.33 10.75
N SER A 33 16.51 -5.58 11.03
CA SER A 33 17.62 -5.65 10.06
C SER A 33 17.56 -6.85 9.09
N LYS A 34 16.39 -7.48 8.95
CA LYS A 34 16.19 -8.59 8.02
C LYS A 34 16.04 -8.00 6.62
N VAL A 35 16.74 -8.59 5.66
CA VAL A 35 16.53 -8.29 4.23
C VAL A 35 15.03 -8.39 3.94
N MET A 36 14.42 -7.26 3.61
CA MET A 36 13.03 -7.14 3.19
C MET A 36 12.99 -7.26 1.66
N THR A 37 11.81 -7.49 1.10
CA THR A 37 11.64 -7.57 -0.35
C THR A 37 10.65 -6.51 -0.76
N ALA A 38 11.07 -5.62 -1.67
CA ALA A 38 10.13 -4.74 -2.35
C ALA A 38 9.55 -5.53 -3.52
N LYS A 39 8.24 -5.68 -3.50
CA LYS A 39 7.49 -6.38 -4.54
C LYS A 39 6.98 -5.38 -5.56
N LEU A 40 6.97 -5.76 -6.83
CA LEU A 40 6.29 -4.97 -7.83
C LEU A 40 4.78 -5.01 -7.55
N MET A 41 4.09 -3.87 -7.72
CA MET A 41 2.64 -3.83 -7.54
C MET A 41 1.93 -4.76 -8.53
N GLU A 42 1.19 -5.72 -7.99
CA GLU A 42 0.27 -6.59 -8.74
C GLU A 42 -1.18 -6.12 -8.50
N THR A 43 -2.04 -6.22 -9.51
CA THR A 43 -3.45 -5.84 -9.38
C THR A 43 -4.19 -6.73 -8.39
N LYS A 44 -5.25 -6.20 -7.75
CA LYS A 44 -6.32 -7.03 -7.17
C LYS A 44 -6.94 -7.88 -8.28
N ASN A 45 -6.50 -9.12 -8.43
CA ASN A 45 -7.14 -10.26 -9.12
C ASN A 45 -7.85 -9.95 -10.48
N PRO A 46 -7.48 -10.57 -11.62
CA PRO A 46 -8.06 -10.32 -12.96
C PRO A 46 -9.56 -10.65 -13.18
N GLN A 47 -10.38 -10.71 -12.14
CA GLN A 47 -11.80 -11.12 -12.20
C GLN A 47 -12.80 -10.00 -12.55
N SER A 48 -12.39 -8.81 -13.00
CA SER A 48 -13.34 -7.74 -13.37
C SER A 48 -13.63 -7.58 -14.86
N ARG A 49 -13.18 -8.49 -15.74
CA ARG A 49 -13.79 -8.60 -17.07
C ARG A 49 -15.05 -9.47 -16.96
N ILE A 50 -16.18 -8.81 -16.75
CA ILE A 50 -17.51 -9.39 -16.97
C ILE A 50 -17.47 -10.16 -18.29
N PRO A 51 -17.73 -11.49 -18.34
CA PRO A 51 -17.81 -12.19 -19.60
C PRO A 51 -19.06 -11.68 -20.32
N ILE A 52 -18.86 -10.78 -21.28
CA ILE A 52 -19.87 -10.46 -22.27
C ILE A 52 -20.13 -11.77 -23.01
N SER A 53 -21.33 -12.29 -22.79
CA SER A 53 -21.93 -13.43 -23.48
C SER A 53 -21.46 -13.55 -24.94
N ARG A 54 -20.78 -14.66 -25.27
CA ARG A 54 -20.99 -15.51 -26.46
C ARG A 54 -19.82 -16.47 -26.64
N LEU A 55 -20.17 -17.73 -26.86
CA LEU A 55 -19.30 -18.78 -27.39
C LEU A 55 -18.43 -18.24 -28.54
N GLN A 56 -17.13 -18.10 -28.32
CA GLN A 56 -16.13 -18.12 -29.39
C GLN A 56 -15.06 -19.15 -29.05
N ARG A 57 -15.13 -20.28 -29.74
CA ARG A 57 -14.09 -21.31 -29.80
C ARG A 57 -12.86 -20.66 -30.44
N ARG A 58 -11.80 -20.36 -29.68
CA ARG A 58 -10.54 -19.85 -30.25
C ARG A 58 -9.39 -20.84 -30.03
N ILE A 59 -8.98 -21.41 -31.15
CA ILE A 59 -7.65 -21.97 -31.40
C ILE A 59 -6.72 -20.76 -31.42
N ASN A 60 -6.06 -20.46 -30.31
CA ASN A 60 -4.86 -19.63 -30.24
C ASN A 60 -4.04 -20.17 -29.06
N PRO A 61 -2.72 -20.40 -29.22
CA PRO A 61 -1.87 -20.77 -28.10
C PRO A 61 -1.91 -19.64 -27.05
N PRO A 62 -1.82 -19.96 -25.75
CA PRO A 62 -1.75 -18.94 -24.72
C PRO A 62 -0.48 -18.14 -24.97
N SER A 63 -0.62 -16.91 -25.47
CA SER A 63 0.46 -15.94 -25.36
C SER A 63 0.62 -15.65 -23.87
N GLU A 64 1.82 -15.91 -23.33
CA GLU A 64 2.27 -15.44 -22.03
C GLU A 64 2.27 -13.91 -22.04
N ASP A 65 1.09 -13.33 -21.87
CA ASP A 65 0.90 -11.89 -21.77
C ASP A 65 0.98 -11.57 -20.27
N HIS A 66 2.19 -11.26 -19.79
CA HIS A 66 2.46 -10.79 -18.42
C HIS A 66 1.91 -9.35 -18.22
N ASN A 67 0.60 -9.19 -18.44
CA ASN A 67 -0.18 -7.98 -18.22
C ASN A 67 -0.57 -7.83 -16.74
N ASP A 68 0.35 -8.03 -15.80
CA ASP A 68 0.01 -8.08 -14.36
C ASP A 68 0.59 -6.93 -13.53
N LEU A 69 1.18 -5.91 -14.17
CA LEU A 69 2.01 -4.91 -13.51
C LEU A 69 1.59 -3.50 -13.93
N HIS A 70 0.36 -3.11 -13.58
CA HIS A 70 -0.37 -2.09 -14.32
C HIS A 70 -0.72 -0.80 -13.57
N ASP A 71 -0.77 0.24 -14.40
CA ASP A 71 -1.44 1.52 -14.22
C ASP A 71 -2.79 1.36 -13.51
N GLN A 72 -3.09 2.29 -12.63
CA GLN A 72 -4.39 2.37 -11.98
C GLN A 72 -5.15 3.55 -12.57
N ASP A 73 -6.44 3.38 -12.84
CA ASP A 73 -7.35 4.50 -13.21
C ASP A 73 -7.82 5.27 -11.98
N ALA A 74 -7.73 4.66 -10.80
CA ALA A 74 -7.95 5.26 -9.50
C ALA A 74 -7.17 4.51 -8.41
N ALA A 75 -6.68 5.23 -7.42
CA ALA A 75 -5.91 4.71 -6.29
C ALA A 75 -6.38 5.37 -4.99
N ILE A 76 -6.06 4.78 -3.83
CA ILE A 76 -6.48 5.32 -2.54
C ILE A 76 -5.96 6.76 -2.32
N CYS A 77 -4.74 7.06 -2.77
CA CYS A 77 -4.16 8.41 -2.65
C CYS A 77 -4.29 9.26 -3.91
N LEU A 78 -4.54 8.65 -5.07
CA LEU A 78 -4.57 9.35 -6.36
C LEU A 78 -5.91 9.07 -7.05
N ALA A 79 -6.84 10.02 -6.93
CA ALA A 79 -8.17 9.89 -7.53
C ALA A 79 -8.15 9.73 -9.07
N LYS A 80 -7.10 10.24 -9.73
CA LYS A 80 -6.87 10.09 -11.18
C LYS A 80 -6.01 8.87 -11.53
N GLY A 81 -5.71 8.05 -10.54
CA GLY A 81 -4.82 6.91 -10.70
C GLY A 81 -3.38 7.30 -11.04
N TYR A 82 -2.63 6.36 -11.60
CA TYR A 82 -1.24 6.55 -11.98
C TYR A 82 -0.79 5.54 -13.03
N LYS A 83 0.22 5.92 -13.81
CA LYS A 83 0.95 4.97 -14.65
C LYS A 83 2.18 4.45 -13.94
N SER A 84 2.25 3.14 -13.73
CA SER A 84 3.28 2.51 -12.89
C SER A 84 4.69 2.67 -13.50
N SER A 85 4.79 2.81 -14.82
CA SER A 85 6.06 3.08 -15.52
C SER A 85 6.56 4.52 -15.38
N ASP A 86 5.67 5.46 -15.04
CA ASP A 86 5.95 6.89 -15.20
C ASP A 86 6.15 7.62 -13.86
N VAL A 87 5.69 7.02 -12.76
CA VAL A 87 5.71 7.66 -11.44
C VAL A 87 6.41 6.82 -10.40
N ASP A 88 7.14 7.49 -9.51
CA ASP A 88 7.60 6.87 -8.28
C ASP A 88 6.45 6.66 -7.31
N GLY A 89 6.41 5.50 -6.67
CA GLY A 89 5.32 5.19 -5.77
C GLY A 89 5.50 3.92 -4.96
N VAL A 90 4.91 3.98 -3.77
CA VAL A 90 4.75 2.87 -2.84
C VAL A 90 3.27 2.61 -2.62
N SER A 91 2.92 1.35 -2.42
CA SER A 91 1.61 0.89 -1.96
C SER A 91 1.80 0.05 -0.72
N LEU A 92 1.05 0.38 0.33
CA LEU A 92 1.13 -0.28 1.64
C LEU A 92 -0.16 -1.01 1.96
N TRP A 93 -0.10 -1.94 2.90
CA TRP A 93 -1.23 -2.78 3.23
C TRP A 93 -2.46 -2.00 3.70
N THR A 94 -3.62 -2.40 3.19
CA THR A 94 -4.91 -1.85 3.60
C THR A 94 -5.50 -2.44 4.88
N GLY A 95 -4.89 -3.51 5.40
CA GLY A 95 -5.49 -4.34 6.44
C GLY A 95 -6.44 -5.40 5.90
N GLU A 96 -6.66 -5.46 4.58
CA GLU A 96 -7.47 -6.50 3.96
C GLU A 96 -6.88 -7.90 4.25
N GLY A 97 -7.73 -8.83 4.66
CA GLY A 97 -7.33 -10.17 5.11
C GLY A 97 -6.86 -10.25 6.57
N GLN A 98 -6.92 -9.18 7.37
CA GLN A 98 -6.55 -9.27 8.79
C GLN A 98 -7.60 -10.05 9.61
N SER A 99 -7.14 -10.91 10.52
CA SER A 99 -8.01 -11.61 11.49
C SER A 99 -8.13 -10.92 12.85
N PHE A 100 -7.41 -9.82 13.04
CA PHE A 100 -7.40 -9.02 14.27
C PHE A 100 -8.20 -7.74 14.07
N HIS A 101 -8.94 -7.33 15.09
CA HIS A 101 -9.78 -6.13 15.06
C HIS A 101 -9.42 -5.20 16.21
N SER A 102 -9.66 -3.91 16.02
CA SER A 102 -9.47 -2.88 17.04
C SER A 102 -10.55 -1.83 16.86
N ASP A 103 -11.18 -1.43 17.96
CA ASP A 103 -12.18 -0.37 17.98
C ASP A 103 -11.56 1.03 18.05
N THR A 104 -10.24 1.11 18.30
CA THR A 104 -9.51 2.37 18.49
C THR A 104 -8.47 2.65 17.42
N LEU A 105 -8.18 1.67 16.55
CA LEU A 105 -7.16 1.76 15.50
C LEU A 105 -7.70 1.26 14.17
N TYR A 106 -7.39 1.97 13.08
CA TYR A 106 -7.80 1.52 11.75
C TYR A 106 -6.87 0.44 11.17
N ALA A 107 -7.45 -0.40 10.32
CA ALA A 107 -6.80 -1.52 9.65
C ALA A 107 -5.71 -1.07 8.66
N GLY A 108 -4.57 -1.77 8.67
CA GLY A 108 -3.45 -1.50 7.76
C GLY A 108 -2.72 -0.17 8.00
N TRP A 109 -1.88 0.23 7.05
CA TRP A 109 -1.21 1.55 7.02
C TRP A 109 -2.11 2.66 6.48
N ILE A 110 -3.03 2.29 5.60
CA ILE A 110 -3.89 3.19 4.82
C ILE A 110 -5.17 2.45 4.42
N ASN A 111 -6.32 3.10 4.32
CA ASN A 111 -7.49 2.51 3.65
C ASN A 111 -8.42 3.61 3.11
N GLY A 112 -9.53 3.23 2.47
CA GLY A 112 -10.45 4.17 1.83
C GLY A 112 -11.08 5.22 2.76
N LYS A 113 -11.02 5.03 4.09
CA LYS A 113 -11.48 6.02 5.09
C LYS A 113 -10.34 6.73 5.81
N HIS A 114 -9.12 6.19 5.74
CA HIS A 114 -7.96 6.68 6.48
C HIS A 114 -6.77 6.85 5.52
N THR A 115 -6.66 8.05 4.95
CA THR A 115 -5.71 8.39 3.87
C THR A 115 -4.57 9.30 4.33
N LYS A 116 -4.41 9.56 5.63
CA LYS A 116 -3.44 10.51 6.18
C LYS A 116 -1.97 10.18 5.86
N ASN A 117 -1.66 8.93 5.55
CA ASN A 117 -0.32 8.54 5.11
C ASN A 117 -0.05 8.81 3.62
N CYS A 118 -1.07 9.16 2.82
CA CYS A 118 -0.92 9.49 1.41
C CYS A 118 0.10 10.60 1.16
N GLY A 119 0.92 10.43 0.13
CA GLY A 119 1.95 11.37 -0.29
C GLY A 119 3.17 11.45 0.64
N ARG A 120 3.13 10.82 1.82
CA ARG A 120 4.29 10.77 2.72
C ARG A 120 5.43 10.00 2.06
N LYS A 121 6.65 10.47 2.29
CA LYS A 121 7.86 9.88 1.71
C LYS A 121 8.23 8.60 2.45
N ILE A 122 8.47 7.55 1.69
CA ILE A 122 9.02 6.28 2.16
C ILE A 122 10.49 6.22 1.75
N THR A 123 11.34 5.87 2.71
CA THR A 123 12.73 5.50 2.48
C THR A 123 12.80 4.03 2.08
N LEU A 124 13.58 3.73 1.05
CA LEU A 124 13.85 2.36 0.58
C LEU A 124 15.36 2.19 0.55
N GLN A 125 15.91 1.33 1.41
CA GLN A 125 17.34 1.09 1.50
C GLN A 125 17.70 -0.15 0.68
N ASN A 126 18.58 -0.02 -0.30
CA ASN A 126 19.10 -1.14 -1.09
C ASN A 126 20.62 -1.14 -1.03
N SER A 127 21.24 -2.32 -0.85
CA SER A 127 22.68 -2.44 -0.68
C SER A 127 23.50 -2.13 -1.93
N ARG A 128 22.88 -2.23 -3.13
CA ARG A 128 23.52 -1.99 -4.42
C ARG A 128 23.38 -0.54 -4.89
N VAL A 129 22.19 0.04 -4.76
CA VAL A 129 21.89 1.39 -5.28
C VAL A 129 21.82 2.47 -4.21
N GLY A 130 21.90 2.11 -2.93
CA GLY A 130 21.78 3.05 -1.80
C GLY A 130 20.34 3.30 -1.39
N THR A 131 20.09 4.46 -0.77
CA THR A 131 18.74 4.85 -0.32
C THR A 131 18.02 5.64 -1.41
N ILE A 132 16.81 5.22 -1.75
CA ILE A 132 15.90 6.01 -2.59
C ILE A 132 14.66 6.42 -1.79
N TYR A 133 13.95 7.41 -2.31
CA TYR A 133 12.70 7.91 -1.76
C TYR A 133 11.58 7.79 -2.79
N ALA A 134 10.40 7.37 -2.33
CA ALA A 134 9.18 7.32 -3.12
C ALA A 134 7.96 7.66 -2.24
N PRO A 135 6.94 8.35 -2.77
CA PRO A 135 5.74 8.66 -2.00
C PRO A 135 4.81 7.45 -1.85
N LEU A 136 4.04 7.38 -0.75
CA LEU A 136 2.89 6.48 -0.64
C LEU A 136 1.76 6.98 -1.56
N ILE A 137 1.45 6.22 -2.60
CA ILE A 137 0.47 6.61 -3.63
C ILE A 137 -0.77 5.71 -3.69
N ASP A 138 -0.76 4.59 -2.98
CA ASP A 138 -1.88 3.65 -3.00
C ASP A 138 -1.91 2.75 -1.76
N GLY A 139 -2.93 1.89 -1.66
CA GLY A 139 -2.95 0.77 -0.74
C GLY A 139 -3.35 -0.54 -1.41
N SER A 140 -2.67 -1.62 -1.02
CA SER A 140 -2.84 -2.96 -1.61
C SER A 140 -3.43 -3.96 -0.61
N ALA A 141 -4.27 -4.86 -1.13
CA ALA A 141 -4.60 -6.11 -0.47
C ALA A 141 -3.45 -7.08 -0.74
N ILE A 142 -2.70 -7.48 0.30
CA ILE A 142 -1.54 -8.37 0.15
C ILE A 142 -1.97 -9.86 0.08
N THR A 143 -3.24 -10.10 -0.22
CA THR A 143 -3.85 -11.43 -0.22
C THR A 143 -3.53 -12.18 -1.50
N THR A 144 -3.19 -13.46 -1.40
CA THR A 144 -3.00 -14.36 -2.55
C THR A 144 -4.31 -14.95 -3.07
N GLY A 145 -5.41 -14.81 -2.32
CA GLY A 145 -6.76 -15.17 -2.73
C GLY A 145 -7.85 -14.74 -1.74
N PRO A 146 -9.13 -14.89 -2.13
CA PRO A 146 -10.26 -14.60 -1.23
C PRO A 146 -10.21 -15.49 0.02
N GLY A 147 -10.28 -14.87 1.20
CA GLY A 147 -10.32 -15.58 2.49
C GLY A 147 -8.96 -15.79 3.14
N ASP A 148 -7.86 -15.33 2.53
CA ASP A 148 -6.53 -15.40 3.14
C ASP A 148 -6.47 -14.58 4.43
N ILE A 149 -5.93 -15.21 5.48
CA ILE A 149 -5.68 -14.56 6.77
C ILE A 149 -4.23 -14.06 6.79
N ILE A 150 -4.05 -12.75 6.80
CA ILE A 150 -2.76 -12.08 6.85
C ILE A 150 -2.42 -11.72 8.30
N LYS A 151 -1.27 -12.25 8.76
CA LYS A 151 -0.71 -11.88 10.07
C LYS A 151 -0.25 -10.42 10.05
N LYS A 152 -0.40 -9.72 11.19
CA LYS A 152 -0.06 -8.31 11.34
C LYS A 152 1.37 -8.00 10.90
N GLU A 153 2.33 -8.84 11.27
CA GLU A 153 3.73 -8.67 10.95
C GLU A 153 3.97 -8.77 9.43
N VAL A 154 3.29 -9.69 8.75
CA VAL A 154 3.42 -9.87 7.30
C VAL A 154 2.84 -8.66 6.59
N GLY A 155 1.60 -8.28 6.93
CA GLY A 155 0.94 -7.17 6.28
C GLY A 155 1.63 -5.83 6.53
N CYS A 156 2.00 -5.53 7.78
CA CYS A 156 2.62 -4.25 8.12
C CYS A 156 4.08 -4.11 7.66
N SER A 157 4.79 -5.22 7.40
CA SER A 157 6.16 -5.18 6.88
C SER A 157 6.24 -5.25 5.35
N SER A 158 5.16 -5.62 4.66
CA SER A 158 5.15 -5.73 3.21
C SER A 158 5.13 -4.36 2.54
N ILE A 159 5.84 -4.27 1.42
CA ILE A 159 5.90 -3.05 0.61
C ILE A 159 5.83 -3.40 -0.87
N PHE A 160 4.95 -2.69 -1.58
CA PHE A 160 4.83 -2.79 -3.03
C PHE A 160 5.25 -1.48 -3.66
N VAL A 161 5.90 -1.54 -4.82
CA VAL A 161 6.44 -0.36 -5.51
C VAL A 161 6.00 -0.31 -6.97
N THR A 162 5.92 0.89 -7.54
CA THR A 162 5.67 1.06 -8.98
C THR A 162 6.82 0.51 -9.81
N ARG A 163 6.59 0.25 -11.09
CA ARG A 163 7.63 -0.21 -12.02
C ARG A 163 8.78 0.79 -12.12
N HIS A 164 8.48 2.08 -12.11
CA HIS A 164 9.50 3.13 -12.09
C HIS A 164 10.38 3.04 -10.82
N THR A 165 9.78 2.92 -9.64
CA THR A 165 10.52 2.76 -8.38
C THR A 165 11.27 1.42 -8.30
N PHE A 166 10.69 0.34 -8.81
CA PHE A 166 11.33 -0.98 -8.90
C PHE A 166 12.61 -0.94 -9.74
N ALA A 167 12.56 -0.30 -10.91
CA ALA A 167 13.74 -0.11 -11.76
C ALA A 167 14.82 0.72 -11.05
N ARG A 168 14.44 1.75 -10.30
CA ARG A 168 15.37 2.56 -9.49
C ARG A 168 16.03 1.77 -8.36
N LEU A 169 15.36 0.75 -7.83
CA LEU A 169 15.94 -0.20 -6.85
C LEU A 169 16.90 -1.22 -7.49
N GLY A 170 17.06 -1.19 -8.81
CA GLY A 170 17.91 -2.12 -9.56
C GLY A 170 17.20 -3.41 -9.97
N GLY A 171 15.86 -3.46 -9.88
CA GLY A 171 15.08 -4.56 -10.40
C GLY A 171 15.15 -4.64 -11.93
N LYS A 172 15.20 -5.85 -12.47
CA LYS A 172 15.38 -6.09 -13.92
C LYS A 172 14.08 -6.48 -14.61
N ALA A 173 14.06 -6.38 -15.93
CA ALA A 173 12.95 -6.88 -16.73
C ALA A 173 12.74 -8.39 -16.48
N GLY A 174 11.49 -8.78 -16.24
CA GLY A 174 11.12 -10.16 -15.90
C GLY A 174 11.21 -10.50 -14.41
N GLU A 175 11.77 -9.63 -13.57
CA GLU A 175 11.75 -9.79 -12.11
C GLU A 175 10.52 -9.09 -11.51
N THR A 176 9.96 -9.67 -10.44
CA THR A 176 8.83 -9.11 -9.67
C THR A 176 9.22 -8.68 -8.26
N GLU A 177 10.46 -8.97 -7.86
CA GLU A 177 10.95 -8.75 -6.51
C GLU A 177 12.38 -8.22 -6.54
N VAL A 178 12.68 -7.24 -5.68
CA VAL A 178 14.03 -6.72 -5.48
C VAL A 178 14.36 -6.72 -3.99
N PRO A 179 15.51 -7.29 -3.58
CA PRO A 179 15.91 -7.29 -2.19
C PRO A 179 16.23 -5.87 -1.73
N ILE A 180 15.73 -5.50 -0.55
CA ILE A 180 16.01 -4.23 0.12
C ILE A 180 16.49 -4.52 1.55
N GLY A 181 17.35 -3.68 2.10
CA GLY A 181 17.80 -3.79 3.49
C GLY A 181 16.69 -3.41 4.47
N SER A 182 15.95 -2.34 4.19
CA SER A 182 14.80 -1.89 4.99
C SER A 182 13.96 -0.86 4.25
N TRP A 183 12.80 -0.55 4.80
CA TRP A 183 12.01 0.62 4.44
C TRP A 183 11.35 1.25 5.66
N ASP A 184 11.09 2.56 5.61
CA ASP A 184 10.34 3.27 6.66
C ASP A 184 9.80 4.61 6.15
N PHE A 185 8.84 5.22 6.85
CA PHE A 185 8.46 6.61 6.58
C PHE A 185 9.63 7.55 6.92
N ALA A 186 9.95 8.47 6.01
CA ALA A 186 11.09 9.38 6.16
C ALA A 186 10.93 10.36 7.32
N ASP A 187 9.69 10.59 7.76
CA ASP A 187 9.29 11.58 8.76
C ASP A 187 8.72 10.96 10.05
N GLY A 188 8.88 9.65 10.30
CA GLY A 188 8.51 9.01 11.56
C GLY A 188 7.75 7.68 11.42
N GLU A 189 6.85 7.35 12.34
CA GLU A 189 6.25 5.99 12.45
C GLU A 189 5.02 5.75 11.56
N GLY A 190 4.71 6.63 10.60
CA GLY A 190 3.38 6.62 9.97
C GLY A 190 2.27 7.08 10.94
N ASN A 191 1.14 7.55 10.42
CA ASN A 191 -0.08 7.74 11.21
C ASN A 191 -0.77 6.40 11.41
#